data_AF-A0A413G3N6-F1
#
_entry.id   AF-A0A413G3N6-F1
#
_cell.length_a   1.000
_cell.length_b   1.000
_cell.length_c   1.000
_cell.angle_alpha   90.00
_cell.angle_beta   90.00
_cell.angle_gamma   90.00
#
_symmetry.space_group_name_H-M   'P 1'
#
loop_
_entity.id
_entity.type
_entity.pdbx_description
1 polymer ?
#
loop_
_entity_poly.entity_id
_entity_poly.type
_entity_poly.pdbx_seq_one_letter_code
_entity_poly.pdbx_strand_id
1 'polypeptide(L)'
;MLNTKETTVKIAEHFDDLYQKVADETIHPKNEYLRLLILLRMMIRSVLATQNQANLDLRYYRRQKKLMERQGISFVLLDAAILQKEEVYDTTKKALVRFGEDVSLLLDSWQYAGATYEELFNLCGSHRMKNWKKERLLIEKDREFSRLAFVYNLDYPDDGSEWIEETTDAPFTHALKEYMFDRITNTDAGQRAAHKAIEAVFPGLFENAMTITTDVEGRRCLVDKDGEIVGYLDGRSGEDVKPT
;
A
#
# COMPACT_ATOMS: atom_id res chain seq x y z
N MET A 1 8.86 28.08 13.24
CA MET A 1 8.70 26.71 12.69
C MET A 1 8.36 25.81 13.85
N LEU A 2 7.16 25.26 13.91
CA LEU A 2 6.84 24.18 14.84
C LEU A 2 7.81 23.03 14.56
N ASN A 3 8.45 22.50 15.60
CA ASN A 3 9.37 21.37 15.50
C ASN A 3 8.55 20.13 15.11
N THR A 4 8.43 19.87 13.82
CA THR A 4 7.52 18.85 13.25
C THR A 4 7.78 17.47 13.83
N LYS A 5 9.03 17.14 14.17
CA LYS A 5 9.36 15.88 14.85
C LYS A 5 8.75 15.77 16.25
N GLU A 6 8.85 16.83 17.06
CA GLU A 6 8.33 16.84 18.43
C GLU A 6 6.80 16.78 18.45
N THR A 7 6.15 17.45 17.49
CA THR A 7 4.69 17.36 17.32
C THR A 7 4.27 15.96 16.88
N THR A 8 4.98 15.32 15.94
CA THR A 8 4.65 13.95 15.49
C THR A 8 4.83 12.92 16.61
N VAL A 9 5.87 13.06 17.45
CA VAL A 9 6.07 12.17 18.61
C VAL A 9 4.92 12.32 19.61
N LYS A 10 4.51 13.55 19.94
CA LYS A 10 3.38 13.78 20.85
C LYS A 10 2.05 13.24 20.30
N ILE A 11 1.84 13.33 18.98
CA ILE A 11 0.67 12.73 18.32
C ILE A 11 0.71 11.20 18.43
N ALA A 12 1.87 10.58 18.24
CA ALA A 12 2.05 9.13 18.36
C ALA A 12 1.83 8.64 19.80
N GLU A 13 2.41 9.32 20.79
CA GLU A 13 2.20 9.01 22.21
C GLU A 13 0.72 9.11 22.60
N HIS A 14 0.03 10.15 22.12
CA HIS A 14 -1.40 10.31 22.36
C HIS A 14 -2.24 9.25 21.63
N PHE A 15 -1.82 8.85 20.43
CA PHE A 15 -2.46 7.75 19.70
C PHE A 15 -2.30 6.44 20.45
N ASP A 16 -1.10 6.09 20.92
CA ASP A 16 -0.84 4.85 21.65
C ASP A 16 -1.64 4.77 22.95
N ASP A 17 -1.67 5.86 23.73
CA ASP A 17 -2.49 5.95 24.95
C ASP A 17 -3.98 5.77 24.65
N LEU A 18 -4.47 6.40 23.59
CA LEU A 18 -5.88 6.29 23.20
C LEU A 18 -6.21 4.92 22.61
N TYR A 19 -5.30 4.33 21.83
CA TYR A 19 -5.44 3.00 21.24
C TYR A 19 -5.48 1.93 22.32
N GLN A 20 -4.61 2.03 23.34
CA GLN A 20 -4.60 1.09 24.46
C GLN A 20 -5.89 1.17 25.28
N LYS A 21 -6.39 2.38 25.54
CA LYS A 21 -7.71 2.59 26.14
C LYS A 21 -8.84 1.97 25.30
N VAL A 22 -8.71 2.03 23.98
CA VAL A 22 -9.63 1.40 23.03
C VAL A 22 -9.48 -0.13 22.98
N ALA A 23 -8.32 -0.67 23.32
CA ALA A 23 -8.10 -2.12 23.36
C ALA A 23 -8.59 -2.77 24.67
N ASP A 24 -8.53 -2.05 25.79
CA ASP A 24 -8.66 -2.65 27.13
C ASP A 24 -10.10 -2.71 27.71
N GLU A 25 -11.11 -1.99 27.18
CA GLU A 25 -12.49 -2.01 27.71
C GLU A 25 -13.62 -1.99 26.64
N THR A 26 -14.82 -2.44 27.04
CA THR A 26 -16.05 -2.65 26.25
C THR A 26 -16.62 -1.41 25.54
N ILE A 27 -16.86 -1.53 24.23
CA ILE A 27 -17.60 -0.59 23.35
C ILE A 27 -17.15 0.87 23.52
N HIS A 28 -16.21 1.28 22.68
CA HIS A 28 -15.76 2.67 22.66
C HIS A 28 -16.80 3.62 22.08
N PRO A 29 -16.92 4.84 22.63
CA PRO A 29 -17.74 5.87 22.03
C PRO A 29 -17.29 6.08 20.59
N LYS A 30 -18.23 6.17 19.66
CA LYS A 30 -18.03 6.55 18.25
C LYS A 30 -16.99 7.69 18.07
N ASN A 31 -16.96 8.64 19.00
CA ASN A 31 -16.07 9.79 18.96
C ASN A 31 -14.60 9.45 19.21
N GLU A 32 -14.27 8.41 19.97
CA GLU A 32 -12.88 8.02 20.21
C GLU A 32 -12.26 7.39 18.97
N TYR A 33 -13.02 6.53 18.25
CA TYR A 33 -12.59 6.04 16.94
C TYR A 33 -12.36 7.18 15.94
N LEU A 34 -13.25 8.18 15.90
CA LEU A 34 -13.06 9.37 15.06
C LEU A 34 -11.79 10.12 15.43
N ARG A 35 -11.49 10.30 16.72
CA ARG A 35 -10.25 10.94 17.17
C ARG A 35 -9.02 10.14 16.74
N LEU A 36 -9.02 8.83 16.92
CA LEU A 36 -7.94 7.95 16.45
C LEU A 36 -7.73 8.07 14.94
N LEU A 37 -8.81 8.06 14.15
CA LEU A 37 -8.75 8.25 12.69
C LEU A 37 -8.15 9.61 12.32
N ILE A 38 -8.51 10.69 13.02
CA ILE A 38 -7.93 12.02 12.79
C ILE A 38 -6.44 12.05 13.14
N LEU A 39 -6.03 11.45 14.27
CA LEU A 39 -4.63 11.37 14.66
C LEU A 39 -3.82 10.56 13.64
N LEU A 40 -4.32 9.39 13.21
CA LEU A 40 -3.73 8.60 12.14
C LEU A 40 -3.58 9.40 10.86
N ARG A 41 -4.61 10.14 10.45
CA ARG A 41 -4.54 11.01 9.27
C ARG A 41 -3.35 11.96 9.34
N MET A 42 -3.12 12.58 10.49
CA MET A 42 -1.99 13.50 10.70
C MET A 42 -0.64 12.77 10.66
N MET A 43 -0.53 11.61 11.29
CA MET A 43 0.69 10.80 11.27
C MET A 43 1.03 10.33 9.86
N ILE A 44 0.05 9.82 9.13
CA ILE A 44 0.18 9.37 7.74
C ILE A 44 0.65 10.52 6.86
N ARG A 45 0.06 11.71 6.96
CA ARG A 45 0.52 12.90 6.22
C ARG A 45 1.99 13.21 6.47
N SER A 46 2.44 13.12 7.72
CA SER A 46 3.85 13.35 8.07
C SER A 46 4.77 12.30 7.46
N VAL A 47 4.36 11.02 7.46
CA VAL A 47 5.15 9.93 6.88
C VAL A 47 5.18 10.04 5.35
N LEU A 48 4.05 10.34 4.70
CA LEU A 48 3.99 10.57 3.26
C LEU A 48 4.90 11.71 2.82
N ALA A 49 4.92 12.83 3.54
CA ALA A 49 5.84 13.93 3.24
C ALA A 49 7.31 13.49 3.27
N THR A 50 7.66 12.65 4.26
CA THR A 50 9.01 12.09 4.40
C THR A 50 9.34 11.11 3.27
N GLN A 51 8.40 10.20 2.96
CA GLN A 51 8.57 9.21 1.89
C GLN A 51 8.69 9.89 0.52
N ASN A 52 7.85 10.87 0.23
CA ASN A 52 7.85 11.61 -1.03
C ASN A 52 9.18 12.36 -1.22
N GLN A 53 9.70 13.01 -0.17
CA GLN A 53 11.01 13.64 -0.23
C GLN A 53 12.13 12.63 -0.47
N ALA A 54 12.12 11.48 0.22
CA ALA A 54 13.10 10.42 0.02
C ALA A 54 13.06 9.87 -1.42
N ASN A 55 11.86 9.68 -1.98
CA ASN A 55 11.68 9.23 -3.35
C ASN A 55 12.22 10.25 -4.38
N LEU A 56 11.96 11.54 -4.18
CA LEU A 56 12.50 12.61 -5.02
C LEU A 56 14.04 12.63 -4.98
N ASP A 57 14.62 12.55 -3.78
CA ASP A 57 16.07 12.51 -3.58
C ASP A 57 16.69 11.28 -4.27
N LEU A 58 16.07 10.10 -4.13
CA LEU A 58 16.52 8.87 -4.77
C LEU A 58 16.53 8.96 -6.29
N ARG A 59 15.44 9.46 -6.88
CA ARG A 59 15.34 9.66 -8.34
C ARG A 59 16.43 10.62 -8.82
N TYR A 60 16.65 11.70 -8.07
CA TYR A 60 17.70 12.67 -8.38
C TYR A 60 19.11 12.07 -8.28
N TYR A 61 19.46 11.43 -7.15
CA TYR A 61 20.79 10.86 -6.93
C TYR A 61 21.11 9.72 -7.89
N ARG A 62 20.16 8.81 -8.15
CA ARG A 62 20.35 7.73 -9.15
C ARG A 62 20.56 8.29 -10.55
N ARG A 63 19.88 9.39 -10.92
CA ARG A 63 20.11 10.07 -12.20
C ARG A 63 21.49 10.71 -12.25
N GLN A 64 21.92 11.42 -11.21
CA GLN A 64 23.25 12.02 -11.15
C GLN A 64 24.35 10.97 -11.21
N LYS A 65 24.21 9.87 -10.47
CA LYS A 65 25.15 8.74 -10.50
C LYS A 65 25.37 8.23 -11.92
N LYS A 66 24.28 7.97 -12.66
CA LYS A 66 24.35 7.54 -14.07
C LYS A 66 25.05 8.55 -14.97
N LEU A 67 24.90 9.85 -14.72
CA LEU A 67 25.59 10.88 -15.50
C LEU A 67 27.10 10.92 -15.19
N MET A 68 27.47 10.78 -13.92
CA MET A 68 28.87 10.74 -13.47
C MET A 68 29.59 9.49 -13.97
N GLU A 69 28.94 8.32 -13.91
CA GLU A 69 29.49 7.06 -14.44
C GLU A 69 29.78 7.15 -15.95
N ARG A 70 28.91 7.81 -16.72
CA ARG A 70 29.14 8.08 -18.16
C ARG A 70 30.34 8.97 -18.42
N GLN A 71 30.75 9.78 -17.44
CA GLN A 71 31.93 10.64 -17.50
C GLN A 71 33.17 9.95 -16.92
N GLY A 72 33.07 8.68 -16.50
CA GLY A 72 34.16 7.95 -15.86
C GLY A 72 34.43 8.39 -14.41
N ILE A 73 33.51 9.12 -13.80
CA ILE A 73 33.63 9.63 -12.43
C ILE A 73 32.93 8.65 -11.48
N SER A 74 33.66 8.15 -10.49
CA SER A 74 33.10 7.40 -9.36
C SER A 74 33.08 8.28 -8.11
N PHE A 75 31.98 8.29 -7.37
CA PHE A 75 31.82 9.09 -6.16
C PHE A 75 31.12 8.30 -5.05
N VAL A 76 31.91 7.67 -4.18
CA VAL A 76 31.46 6.76 -3.12
C VAL A 76 30.46 7.39 -2.15
N LEU A 77 30.57 8.70 -1.87
CA LEU A 77 29.63 9.37 -0.97
C LEU A 77 28.21 9.44 -1.55
N LEU A 78 28.06 9.42 -2.88
CA LEU A 78 26.74 9.35 -3.51
C LEU A 78 26.08 7.99 -3.29
N ASP A 79 26.86 6.91 -3.28
CA ASP A 79 26.35 5.57 -2.98
C ASP A 79 25.84 5.47 -1.54
N ALA A 80 26.62 6.01 -0.58
CA ALA A 80 26.19 6.09 0.81
C ALA A 80 24.90 6.94 0.97
N ALA A 81 24.79 8.06 0.24
CA ALA A 81 23.60 8.89 0.26
C ALA A 81 22.38 8.17 -0.35
N ILE A 82 22.56 7.41 -1.44
CA ILE A 82 21.49 6.59 -2.04
C ILE A 82 21.02 5.54 -1.04
N LEU A 83 21.93 4.76 -0.44
CA LEU A 83 21.59 3.74 0.54
C LEU A 83 20.81 4.31 1.73
N GLN A 84 21.26 5.46 2.25
CA GLN A 84 20.56 6.14 3.35
C GLN A 84 19.12 6.52 2.96
N LYS A 85 18.91 7.01 1.73
CA LYS A 85 17.57 7.40 1.27
C LYS A 85 16.69 6.18 0.96
N GLU A 86 17.28 5.07 0.51
CA GLU A 86 16.58 3.79 0.34
C GLU A 86 16.06 3.29 1.69
N GLU A 87 16.90 3.31 2.74
CA GLU A 87 16.49 2.91 4.09
C GLU A 87 15.34 3.76 4.63
N VAL A 88 15.37 5.09 4.43
CA VAL A 88 14.28 5.99 4.81
C VAL A 88 13.00 5.66 4.03
N TYR A 89 13.09 5.44 2.72
CA TYR A 89 11.95 5.09 1.88
C TYR A 89 11.32 3.76 2.32
N ASP A 90 12.14 2.74 2.57
CA ASP A 90 11.67 1.42 3.00
C ASP A 90 11.04 1.47 4.40
N THR A 91 11.63 2.22 5.32
CA THR A 91 11.09 2.41 6.67
C THR A 91 9.74 3.11 6.65
N THR A 92 9.64 4.19 5.86
CA THR A 92 8.38 4.94 5.72
C THR A 92 7.31 4.11 5.01
N LYS A 93 7.68 3.29 4.02
CA LYS A 93 6.77 2.33 3.38
C LYS A 93 6.19 1.33 4.39
N LYS A 94 7.03 0.70 5.21
CA LYS A 94 6.58 -0.22 6.27
C LYS A 94 5.65 0.46 7.28
N ALA A 95 5.93 1.71 7.63
CA ALA A 95 5.05 2.48 8.50
C ALA A 95 3.69 2.75 7.86
N LEU A 96 3.64 3.07 6.56
CA LEU A 96 2.38 3.28 5.83
C LEU A 96 1.55 2.00 5.72
N VAL A 97 2.18 0.84 5.53
CA VAL A 97 1.49 -0.46 5.56
C VAL A 97 0.79 -0.66 6.90
N ARG A 98 1.50 -0.44 8.02
CA ARG A 98 0.93 -0.55 9.37
C ARG A 98 -0.20 0.45 9.60
N PHE A 99 -0.01 1.70 9.21
CA PHE A 99 -1.09 2.69 9.33
C PHE A 99 -2.28 2.38 8.44
N GLY A 100 -2.08 1.76 7.27
CA GLY A 100 -3.17 1.31 6.42
C GLY A 100 -3.99 0.20 7.07
N GLU A 101 -3.33 -0.73 7.77
CA GLU A 101 -4.01 -1.75 8.60
C GLU A 101 -4.82 -1.10 9.73
N ASP A 102 -4.21 -0.19 10.50
CA ASP A 102 -4.87 0.52 11.60
C ASP A 102 -6.08 1.33 11.10
N VAL A 103 -5.93 2.03 9.98
CA VAL A 103 -7.04 2.78 9.35
C VAL A 103 -8.15 1.82 8.93
N SER A 104 -7.83 0.68 8.33
CA SER A 104 -8.82 -0.32 7.93
C SER A 104 -9.65 -0.79 9.13
N LEU A 105 -8.97 -1.22 10.21
CA LEU A 105 -9.62 -1.72 11.42
C LEU A 105 -10.45 -0.64 12.13
N LEU A 106 -9.92 0.58 12.22
CA LEU A 106 -10.62 1.68 12.90
C LEU A 106 -11.81 2.20 12.12
N LEU A 107 -11.76 2.22 10.78
CA LEU A 107 -12.91 2.58 9.96
C LEU A 107 -14.09 1.63 10.18
N ASP A 108 -13.82 0.32 10.22
CA ASP A 108 -14.87 -0.68 10.40
C ASP A 108 -15.36 -0.74 11.85
N SER A 109 -14.47 -0.53 12.82
CA SER A 109 -14.85 -0.38 14.23
C SER A 109 -15.68 0.88 14.47
N TRP A 110 -15.37 1.98 13.79
CA TRP A 110 -16.14 3.22 13.84
C TRP A 110 -17.54 3.03 13.26
N GLN A 111 -17.65 2.31 12.13
CA GLN A 111 -18.93 1.90 11.57
C GLN A 111 -19.75 1.06 12.57
N TYR A 112 -19.12 0.05 13.19
CA TYR A 112 -19.75 -0.79 14.20
C TYR A 112 -20.24 0.02 15.41
N ALA A 113 -19.51 1.07 15.80
CA ALA A 113 -19.91 2.01 16.84
C ALA A 113 -21.05 2.99 16.43
N GLY A 114 -21.60 2.83 15.22
CA GLY A 114 -22.76 3.60 14.74
C GLY A 114 -22.41 4.83 13.92
N ALA A 115 -21.20 4.92 13.37
CA ALA A 115 -20.88 5.95 12.40
C ALA A 115 -21.68 5.78 11.11
N THR A 116 -22.13 6.90 10.55
CA THR A 116 -22.94 6.94 9.33
C THR A 116 -22.08 7.15 8.09
N TYR A 117 -22.62 6.82 6.92
CA TYR A 117 -21.97 7.12 5.65
C TYR A 117 -21.69 8.62 5.47
N GLU A 118 -22.59 9.49 5.93
CA GLU A 118 -22.38 10.95 5.90
C GLU A 118 -21.14 11.36 6.70
N GLU A 119 -20.95 10.78 7.89
CA GLU A 119 -19.75 11.01 8.70
C GLU A 119 -18.49 10.51 8.00
N LEU A 120 -18.52 9.33 7.35
CA LEU A 120 -17.40 8.84 6.55
C LEU A 120 -17.03 9.78 5.40
N PHE A 121 -18.01 10.25 4.63
CA PHE A 121 -17.76 11.18 3.52
C PHE A 121 -17.20 12.51 4.00
N ASN A 122 -17.71 13.02 5.12
CA ASN A 122 -17.19 14.23 5.76
C ASN A 122 -15.75 14.03 6.25
N LEU A 123 -15.45 12.90 6.89
CA LEU A 123 -14.10 12.56 7.32
C LEU A 123 -13.13 12.54 6.14
N CYS A 124 -13.52 11.96 5.00
CA CYS A 124 -12.68 11.91 3.80
C CYS A 124 -12.68 13.20 2.96
N GLY A 125 -13.42 14.25 3.35
CA GLY A 125 -13.50 15.50 2.58
C GLY A 125 -14.13 15.34 1.19
N SER A 126 -14.83 14.23 0.94
CA SER A 126 -15.29 13.87 -0.39
C SER A 126 -16.55 14.65 -0.77
N HIS A 127 -16.43 15.56 -1.73
CA HIS A 127 -17.58 16.27 -2.31
C HIS A 127 -18.50 15.33 -3.11
N ARG A 128 -18.07 14.08 -3.34
CA ARG A 128 -18.81 13.02 -4.03
C ARG A 128 -20.16 12.71 -3.37
N MET A 129 -20.37 13.09 -2.10
CA MET A 129 -21.63 12.90 -1.39
C MET A 129 -22.86 13.48 -2.13
N LYS A 130 -22.72 14.56 -2.92
CA LYS A 130 -23.84 15.11 -3.70
C LYS A 130 -24.27 14.22 -4.87
N ASN A 131 -23.33 13.55 -5.53
CA ASN A 131 -23.59 12.69 -6.70
C ASN A 131 -23.76 11.20 -6.31
N TRP A 132 -23.24 10.79 -5.15
CA TRP A 132 -23.29 9.43 -4.62
C TRP A 132 -24.71 9.01 -4.14
N LYS A 133 -25.54 10.01 -3.80
CA LYS A 133 -26.80 9.88 -3.03
C LYS A 133 -27.95 9.07 -3.65
N LYS A 134 -27.92 8.67 -4.93
CA LYS A 134 -29.14 8.12 -5.57
C LYS A 134 -29.12 6.64 -5.96
N GLU A 135 -27.99 6.07 -6.39
CA GLU A 135 -28.00 4.72 -6.97
C GLU A 135 -26.97 3.77 -6.34
N ARG A 136 -25.76 4.25 -6.02
CA ARG A 136 -24.70 3.39 -5.46
C ARG A 136 -24.85 3.08 -3.97
N LEU A 137 -25.37 4.02 -3.17
CA LEU A 137 -25.65 3.81 -1.74
C LEU A 137 -26.68 2.72 -1.46
N LEU A 138 -27.62 2.48 -2.39
CA LEU A 138 -28.64 1.45 -2.28
C LEU A 138 -28.08 0.04 -2.54
N ILE A 139 -27.06 -0.06 -3.40
CA ILE A 139 -26.40 -1.33 -3.75
C ILE A 139 -25.33 -1.69 -2.71
N GLU A 140 -24.74 -0.69 -2.05
CA GLU A 140 -23.54 -0.84 -1.20
C GLU A 140 -23.83 -0.67 0.30
N LYS A 141 -25.11 -0.70 0.71
CA LYS A 141 -25.59 -0.31 2.05
C LYS A 141 -25.02 -1.15 3.22
N ASP A 142 -24.50 -2.33 2.93
CA ASP A 142 -23.96 -3.28 3.93
C ASP A 142 -22.44 -3.49 3.79
N ARG A 143 -21.71 -2.58 3.13
CA ARG A 143 -20.25 -2.69 3.03
C ARG A 143 -19.51 -2.00 4.17
N GLU A 144 -18.39 -2.63 4.53
CA GLU A 144 -17.39 -2.09 5.45
C GLU A 144 -16.85 -0.73 4.98
N PHE A 145 -16.69 0.21 5.92
CA PHE A 145 -16.15 1.53 5.64
C PHE A 145 -14.75 1.47 5.03
N SER A 146 -13.90 0.58 5.51
CA SER A 146 -12.55 0.36 4.97
C SER A 146 -12.58 0.00 3.48
N ARG A 147 -13.49 -0.91 3.09
CA ARG A 147 -13.69 -1.32 1.70
C ARG A 147 -14.16 -0.16 0.84
N LEU A 148 -15.11 0.65 1.32
CA LEU A 148 -15.57 1.82 0.58
C LEU A 148 -14.47 2.86 0.40
N ALA A 149 -13.74 3.15 1.48
CA ALA A 149 -12.61 4.08 1.47
C ALA A 149 -11.54 3.67 0.45
N PHE A 150 -11.19 2.38 0.41
CA PHE A 150 -10.21 1.83 -0.52
C PHE A 150 -10.71 1.79 -1.98
N VAL A 151 -11.86 1.17 -2.24
CA VAL A 151 -12.35 0.96 -3.62
C VAL A 151 -12.66 2.28 -4.32
N TYR A 152 -13.22 3.25 -3.59
CA TYR A 152 -13.61 4.54 -4.16
C TYR A 152 -12.62 5.66 -3.91
N ASN A 153 -11.50 5.37 -3.24
CA ASN A 153 -10.45 6.33 -2.87
C ASN A 153 -11.06 7.60 -2.26
N LEU A 154 -11.91 7.44 -1.24
CA LEU A 154 -12.81 8.50 -0.78
C LEU A 154 -12.08 9.77 -0.33
N ASP A 155 -10.86 9.62 0.18
CA ASP A 155 -10.00 10.71 0.65
C ASP A 155 -9.22 11.40 -0.48
N TYR A 156 -9.31 10.88 -1.71
CA TYR A 156 -8.66 11.47 -2.88
C TYR A 156 -9.54 12.56 -3.50
N PRO A 157 -9.01 13.77 -3.76
CA PRO A 157 -9.76 14.85 -4.38
C PRO A 157 -10.19 14.49 -5.80
N ASP A 158 -11.40 14.88 -6.17
CA ASP A 158 -11.94 14.66 -7.51
C ASP A 158 -11.54 15.82 -8.43
N ASP A 159 -10.34 15.74 -8.99
CA ASP A 159 -9.80 16.74 -9.93
C ASP A 159 -10.05 16.38 -11.41
N GLY A 160 -10.81 15.31 -11.65
CA GLY A 160 -11.08 14.79 -12.99
C GLY A 160 -9.92 13.99 -13.59
N SER A 161 -8.84 13.75 -12.84
CA SER A 161 -7.77 12.84 -13.25
C SER A 161 -8.23 11.39 -13.12
N GLU A 162 -7.86 10.57 -14.10
CA GLU A 162 -8.08 9.11 -14.05
C GLU A 162 -7.01 8.40 -13.19
N TRP A 163 -5.97 9.11 -12.77
CA TRP A 163 -4.78 8.56 -12.15
C TRP A 163 -4.59 9.10 -10.73
N ILE A 164 -4.23 8.21 -9.81
CA ILE A 164 -3.91 8.61 -8.43
C ILE A 164 -2.44 8.98 -8.35
N GLU A 165 -2.18 10.26 -8.10
CA GLU A 165 -0.84 10.80 -7.93
C GLU A 165 -0.35 10.59 -6.48
N GLU A 166 0.90 10.16 -6.34
CA GLU A 166 1.57 9.90 -5.05
C GLU A 166 1.71 11.17 -4.19
N THR A 167 1.70 12.35 -4.82
CA THR A 167 1.93 13.64 -4.15
C THR A 167 0.66 14.32 -3.67
N THR A 168 -0.51 13.84 -4.10
CA THR A 168 -1.80 14.39 -3.69
C THR A 168 -2.05 14.11 -2.21
N ASP A 169 -2.57 15.10 -1.48
CA ASP A 169 -2.89 15.02 -0.06
C ASP A 169 -4.14 14.16 0.21
N ALA A 170 -3.97 12.84 0.11
CA ALA A 170 -5.00 11.83 0.31
C ALA A 170 -4.50 10.72 1.26
N PRO A 171 -4.22 11.06 2.54
CA PRO A 171 -3.55 10.17 3.48
C PRO A 171 -4.20 8.78 3.61
N PHE A 172 -5.52 8.69 3.77
CA PHE A 172 -6.16 7.38 3.92
C PHE A 172 -6.07 6.55 2.65
N THR A 173 -6.25 7.19 1.48
CA THR A 173 -6.11 6.53 0.18
C THR A 173 -4.73 5.90 0.03
N HIS A 174 -3.66 6.65 0.33
CA HIS A 174 -2.29 6.16 0.17
C HIS A 174 -1.93 5.07 1.18
N ALA A 175 -2.30 5.23 2.46
CA ALA A 175 -2.03 4.21 3.48
C ALA A 175 -2.79 2.90 3.20
N LEU A 176 -4.08 2.96 2.88
CA LEU A 176 -4.88 1.79 2.53
C LEU A 176 -4.33 1.08 1.30
N LYS A 177 -3.83 1.82 0.29
CA LYS A 177 -3.19 1.25 -0.88
C LYS A 177 -1.91 0.50 -0.55
N GLU A 178 -1.01 1.09 0.22
CA GLU A 178 0.23 0.42 0.64
C GLU A 178 -0.08 -0.85 1.42
N TYR A 179 -1.04 -0.81 2.34
CA TYR A 179 -1.50 -1.99 3.07
C TYR A 179 -2.05 -3.08 2.15
N MET A 180 -2.93 -2.72 1.21
CA MET A 180 -3.51 -3.71 0.28
C MET A 180 -2.47 -4.28 -0.67
N PHE A 181 -1.53 -3.47 -1.17
CA PHE A 181 -0.42 -3.96 -2.00
C PHE A 181 0.50 -4.89 -1.22
N ASP A 182 0.81 -4.58 0.03
CA ASP A 182 1.57 -5.47 0.91
C ASP A 182 0.85 -6.81 1.07
N ARG A 183 -0.46 -6.81 1.36
CA ARG A 183 -1.27 -8.04 1.45
C ARG A 183 -1.25 -8.85 0.15
N ILE A 184 -1.41 -8.19 -1.00
CA ILE A 184 -1.42 -8.84 -2.31
C ILE A 184 -0.07 -9.51 -2.62
N THR A 185 1.02 -8.85 -2.25
CA THR A 185 2.38 -9.30 -2.63
C THR A 185 2.98 -10.27 -1.63
N ASN A 186 2.72 -10.09 -0.33
CA ASN A 186 3.42 -10.78 0.75
C ASN A 186 2.57 -11.82 1.50
N THR A 187 1.32 -12.06 1.09
CA THR A 187 0.48 -13.11 1.69
C THR A 187 -0.09 -14.06 0.66
N ASP A 188 -0.08 -15.36 0.95
CA ASP A 188 -0.66 -16.39 0.06
C ASP A 188 -2.15 -16.13 -0.24
N ALA A 189 -2.89 -15.66 0.77
CA ALA A 189 -4.31 -15.34 0.61
C ALA A 189 -4.51 -14.17 -0.35
N GLY A 190 -3.68 -13.11 -0.22
CA GLY A 190 -3.70 -11.95 -1.10
C GLY A 190 -3.28 -12.30 -2.52
N GLN A 191 -2.22 -13.08 -2.70
CA GLN A 191 -1.77 -13.55 -4.01
C GLN A 191 -2.85 -14.35 -4.73
N ARG A 192 -3.50 -15.30 -4.03
CA ARG A 192 -4.62 -16.07 -4.60
C ARG A 192 -5.82 -15.21 -4.94
N ALA A 193 -6.18 -14.25 -4.07
CA ALA A 193 -7.29 -13.34 -4.31
C ALA A 193 -7.02 -12.44 -5.53
N ALA A 194 -5.79 -11.91 -5.65
CA ALA A 194 -5.37 -11.10 -6.79
C ALA A 194 -5.38 -11.91 -8.09
N HIS A 195 -4.86 -13.14 -8.06
CA HIS A 195 -4.88 -14.03 -9.22
C HIS A 195 -6.31 -14.27 -9.72
N LYS A 196 -7.23 -14.68 -8.82
CA LYS A 196 -8.65 -14.86 -9.14
C LYS A 196 -9.32 -13.59 -9.67
N ALA A 197 -8.97 -12.43 -9.11
CA ALA A 197 -9.50 -11.16 -9.57
C ALA A 197 -9.03 -10.83 -11.00
N ILE A 198 -7.75 -11.06 -11.31
CA ILE A 198 -7.21 -10.85 -12.66
C ILE A 198 -7.85 -11.81 -13.66
N GLU A 199 -8.01 -13.10 -13.32
CA GLU A 199 -8.71 -14.07 -14.16
C GLU A 199 -10.17 -13.67 -14.44
N ALA A 200 -10.88 -13.20 -13.41
CA ALA A 200 -12.26 -12.78 -13.56
C ALA A 200 -12.43 -11.53 -14.43
N VAL A 201 -11.50 -10.57 -14.33
CA VAL A 201 -11.54 -9.31 -15.10
C VAL A 201 -11.01 -9.51 -16.52
N PHE A 202 -10.02 -10.38 -16.69
CA PHE A 202 -9.35 -10.65 -17.97
C PHE A 202 -9.35 -12.17 -18.27
N PRO A 203 -10.51 -12.76 -18.62
CA PRO A 203 -10.68 -14.21 -18.74
C PRO A 203 -9.84 -14.90 -19.83
N GLY A 204 -9.08 -14.14 -20.63
CA GLY A 204 -8.14 -14.66 -21.62
C GLY A 204 -6.65 -14.38 -21.34
N LEU A 205 -6.32 -13.63 -20.29
CA LEU A 205 -4.95 -13.13 -20.08
C LEU A 205 -3.94 -14.27 -19.90
N PHE A 206 -4.36 -15.33 -19.23
CA PHE A 206 -3.53 -16.48 -18.92
C PHE A 206 -3.74 -17.67 -19.88
N GLU A 207 -4.55 -17.51 -20.94
CA GLU A 207 -4.86 -18.63 -21.84
C GLU A 207 -3.62 -19.23 -22.51
N ASN A 208 -2.58 -18.41 -22.72
CA ASN A 208 -1.29 -18.81 -23.27
C ASN A 208 -0.14 -18.67 -22.26
N ALA A 209 -0.45 -18.44 -20.98
CA ALA A 209 0.57 -18.31 -19.96
C ALA A 209 1.12 -19.70 -19.60
N MET A 210 2.44 -19.86 -19.68
CA MET A 210 3.12 -21.06 -19.23
C MET A 210 3.62 -20.86 -17.80
N THR A 211 3.39 -21.86 -16.96
CA THR A 211 3.80 -21.85 -15.55
C THR A 211 4.98 -22.80 -15.37
N ILE A 212 5.97 -22.42 -14.55
CA ILE A 212 7.09 -23.32 -14.25
C ILE A 212 6.72 -24.17 -13.03
N THR A 213 6.73 -25.48 -13.19
CA THR A 213 6.54 -26.45 -12.09
C THR A 213 7.72 -27.43 -12.03
N THR A 214 7.72 -28.32 -11.04
CA THR A 214 8.71 -29.38 -10.91
C THR A 214 8.00 -30.72 -11.07
N ASP A 215 8.47 -31.57 -11.98
CA ASP A 215 7.90 -32.89 -12.22
C ASP A 215 8.22 -33.86 -11.06
N VAL A 216 7.65 -35.06 -11.13
CA VAL A 216 7.88 -36.15 -10.15
C VAL A 216 9.34 -36.63 -10.09
N GLU A 217 10.15 -36.28 -11.08
CA GLU A 217 11.58 -36.61 -11.18
C GLU A 217 12.48 -35.43 -10.74
N GLY A 218 11.90 -34.34 -10.24
CA GLY A 218 12.63 -33.17 -9.76
C GLY A 218 13.10 -32.21 -10.85
N ARG A 219 12.68 -32.40 -12.11
CA ARG A 219 13.03 -31.53 -13.24
C ARG A 219 12.05 -30.37 -13.35
N ARG A 220 12.56 -29.19 -13.66
CA ARG A 220 11.71 -28.02 -13.93
C ARG A 220 11.06 -28.18 -15.30
N CYS A 221 9.74 -28.06 -15.36
CA CYS A 221 8.98 -28.10 -16.60
C CYS A 221 8.06 -26.88 -16.73
N LEU A 222 7.81 -26.47 -17.98
CA LEU A 222 6.78 -25.51 -18.35
C LEU A 222 5.49 -26.28 -18.58
N VAL A 223 4.44 -25.90 -17.86
CA VAL A 223 3.09 -26.42 -18.04
C VAL A 223 2.17 -25.31 -18.54
N ASP A 224 1.23 -25.66 -19.40
CA ASP A 224 0.16 -24.73 -19.78
C ASP A 224 -0.94 -24.65 -18.70
N LYS A 225 -2.02 -23.92 -19.00
CA LYS A 225 -3.17 -23.74 -18.11
C LYS A 225 -3.92 -25.04 -17.79
N ASP A 226 -3.82 -26.05 -18.66
CA ASP A 226 -4.50 -27.34 -18.53
C ASP A 226 -3.59 -28.36 -17.80
N GLY A 227 -2.36 -27.95 -17.45
CA GLY A 227 -1.36 -28.76 -16.78
C GLY A 227 -0.57 -29.65 -17.74
N GLU A 228 -0.70 -29.48 -19.05
CA GLU A 228 0.09 -30.22 -20.02
C GLU A 228 1.52 -29.68 -20.07
N ILE A 229 2.50 -30.60 -20.05
CA ILE A 229 3.91 -30.23 -20.14
C ILE A 229 4.21 -29.77 -21.57
N VAL A 230 4.46 -28.47 -21.72
CA VAL A 230 4.82 -27.84 -22.99
C VAL A 230 6.34 -27.98 -23.24
N GLY A 231 7.14 -28.12 -22.19
CA GLY A 231 8.58 -28.38 -22.32
C GLY A 231 9.30 -28.53 -20.99
N TYR A 232 10.52 -29.06 -21.03
CA TYR A 232 11.41 -29.13 -19.88
C TYR A 232 12.42 -27.98 -19.92
N LEU A 233 12.67 -27.37 -18.77
CA LEU A 233 13.72 -26.37 -18.62
C LEU A 233 14.99 -27.10 -18.21
N ASP A 234 15.91 -27.29 -19.15
CA ASP A 234 17.22 -27.87 -18.88
C ASP A 234 17.98 -27.03 -17.85
N GLY A 235 17.98 -27.50 -16.60
CA GLY A 235 18.84 -26.99 -15.57
C GLY A 235 20.24 -27.56 -15.75
N ARG A 236 21.16 -26.79 -16.34
CA ARG A 236 22.57 -26.91 -15.97
C ARG A 236 22.70 -26.54 -14.49
N SER A 237 22.53 -27.53 -13.64
CA SER A 237 22.90 -27.49 -12.24
C SER A 237 24.31 -28.07 -12.13
N GLY A 238 25.29 -27.19 -11.84
CA GLY A 238 26.60 -27.52 -11.28
C GLY A 238 27.49 -28.53 -12.01
N GLU A 239 28.39 -28.04 -12.87
CA GLU A 239 29.74 -28.59 -12.94
C GLU A 239 30.76 -27.45 -12.96
N ASP A 240 31.64 -27.47 -11.95
CA ASP A 240 32.87 -26.71 -11.88
C ASP A 240 33.76 -26.97 -13.11
N VAL A 241 34.15 -25.92 -13.83
CA VAL A 241 35.47 -25.89 -14.49
C VAL A 241 36.15 -24.56 -14.15
N LYS A 242 37.15 -24.73 -13.27
CA LYS A 242 38.20 -23.86 -12.70
C LYS A 242 38.64 -22.58 -13.43
N PRO A 243 39.29 -21.66 -12.68
CA PRO A 243 39.80 -20.41 -13.19
C PRO A 243 41.07 -20.61 -14.03
N THR A 244 41.15 -19.82 -15.11
CA THR A 244 42.39 -19.32 -15.73
C THR A 244 42.14 -17.92 -16.23
#